data_AF-A0A923UPQ0-F1
#
_entry.id   AF-A0A923UPQ0-F1
#
_cell.length_a   1.000
_cell.length_b   1.000
_cell.length_c   1.000
_cell.angle_alpha   90.00
_cell.angle_beta   90.00
_cell.angle_gamma   90.00
#
_symmetry.space_group_name_H-M   'P 1'
#
loop_
_entity.id
_entity.type
_entity.pdbx_description
1 polymer ?
#
loop_
_entity_poly.entity_id
_entity_poly.type
_entity_poly.pdbx_seq_one_letter_code
_entity_poly.pdbx_strand_id
1 'polypeptide(L)'
;AYQLKDFYDETHLLCPMIDARRMEVYCQILDNQMNVISETEAKIINDSSFSKILNEKKIVFFGDGATKCRAEISHKNAVFLNTEIHPSAKTVGLVATKSYEKSLFENVVTFEPFYLKDFVGTQPKKV
;
A
#
# COMPACT_ATOMS: atom_id res chain seq x y z
N ALA A 1 4.55 -4.25 -3.70
CA ALA A 1 4.00 -5.30 -4.58
C ALA A 1 5.09 -6.02 -5.38
N TYR A 2 5.92 -5.31 -6.16
CA TYR A 2 7.00 -5.91 -6.95
C TYR A 2 7.99 -6.81 -6.17
N GLN A 3 8.26 -6.54 -4.89
CA GLN A 3 9.09 -7.43 -4.05
C GLN A 3 8.48 -8.81 -3.79
N LEU A 4 7.16 -8.93 -3.93
CA LEU A 4 6.40 -10.12 -3.55
C LEU A 4 5.70 -10.82 -4.71
N LYS A 5 5.57 -10.18 -5.88
CA LYS A 5 4.78 -10.73 -7.01
C LYS A 5 5.22 -12.14 -7.41
N ASP A 6 6.51 -12.43 -7.41
CA ASP A 6 6.99 -13.75 -7.86
C ASP A 6 6.82 -14.85 -6.79
N PHE A 7 6.35 -14.51 -5.59
CA PHE A 7 6.04 -15.46 -4.52
C PHE A 7 4.57 -15.86 -4.47
N TYR A 8 3.71 -15.20 -5.25
CA TYR A 8 2.27 -15.42 -5.26
C TYR A 8 1.77 -15.62 -6.70
N ASP A 9 0.74 -16.46 -6.84
CA ASP A 9 0.09 -16.71 -8.13
C ASP A 9 -1.07 -15.73 -8.37
N GLU A 10 -1.74 -15.89 -9.52
CA GLU A 10 -2.85 -15.05 -9.94
C GLU A 10 -4.09 -15.14 -9.04
N THR A 11 -4.15 -16.11 -8.13
CA THR A 11 -5.26 -16.26 -7.17
C THR A 11 -5.16 -15.31 -5.98
N HIS A 12 -4.03 -14.60 -5.85
CA HIS A 12 -3.77 -13.64 -4.79
C HIS A 12 -3.79 -12.21 -5.30
N LEU A 13 -4.23 -11.29 -4.45
CA LEU A 13 -4.03 -9.86 -4.58
C LEU A 13 -2.98 -9.40 -3.59
N LEU A 14 -2.28 -8.33 -3.92
CA LEU A 14 -1.22 -7.73 -3.12
C LEU A 14 -1.68 -6.37 -2.60
N CYS A 15 -1.65 -6.18 -1.29
CA CYS A 15 -2.02 -4.95 -0.62
C CYS A 15 -0.84 -4.42 0.23
N PRO A 16 0.06 -3.61 -0.36
CA PRO A 16 0.99 -2.81 0.43
C PRO A 16 0.22 -1.84 1.33
N MET A 17 0.59 -1.76 2.60
CA MET A 17 -0.01 -0.88 3.60
C MET A 17 1.07 -0.09 4.33
N ILE A 18 0.98 1.23 4.29
CA ILE A 18 1.84 2.15 5.05
C ILE A 18 1.02 2.74 6.22
N ASP A 19 1.57 2.78 7.43
CA ASP A 19 0.91 3.40 8.59
C ASP A 19 0.61 4.90 8.37
N ALA A 20 -0.68 5.28 8.29
CA ALA A 20 -1.14 6.66 8.18
C ALA A 20 -1.57 7.28 9.53
N ARG A 21 -1.22 6.63 10.65
CA ARG A 21 -1.64 6.92 12.04
C ARG A 21 -3.13 6.67 12.28
N ARG A 22 -3.56 6.67 13.55
CA ARG A 22 -4.98 6.58 13.98
C ARG A 22 -5.81 5.47 13.29
N MET A 23 -5.33 4.21 13.32
CA MET A 23 -5.98 3.07 12.67
C MET A 23 -6.31 3.25 11.18
N GLU A 24 -5.53 4.09 10.50
CA GLU A 24 -5.62 4.32 9.06
C GLU A 24 -4.33 3.87 8.38
N VAL A 25 -4.42 3.49 7.12
CA VAL A 25 -3.26 3.15 6.29
C VAL A 25 -3.36 3.81 4.93
N TYR A 26 -2.21 4.08 4.31
CA TYR A 26 -2.16 4.27 2.87
C TYR A 26 -2.01 2.90 2.23
N CYS A 27 -2.92 2.57 1.32
CA CYS A 27 -2.90 1.28 0.63
C CYS A 27 -3.33 1.40 -0.82
N GLN A 28 -2.93 0.41 -1.61
CA GLN A 28 -3.40 0.14 -2.97
C GLN A 28 -3.57 -1.37 -3.09
N ILE A 29 -4.48 -1.86 -3.93
CA ILE A 29 -4.63 -3.30 -4.18
C ILE A 29 -4.26 -3.58 -5.63
N LEU A 30 -3.36 -4.54 -5.83
CA LEU A 30 -2.90 -4.95 -7.15
C LEU A 30 -3.08 -6.45 -7.34
N ASP A 31 -3.26 -6.88 -8.59
CA ASP A 31 -3.10 -8.29 -8.96
C ASP A 31 -1.62 -8.66 -9.15
N ASN A 32 -1.36 -9.92 -9.51
CA ASN A 32 0.01 -10.41 -9.68
C ASN A 32 0.74 -9.80 -10.90
N GLN A 33 -0.03 -9.31 -11.86
CA GLN A 33 0.42 -8.64 -13.08
C GLN A 33 0.69 -7.15 -12.86
N MET A 34 0.52 -6.66 -11.62
CA MET A 34 0.63 -5.25 -11.23
C MET A 34 -0.47 -4.35 -11.80
N ASN A 35 -1.61 -4.92 -12.21
CA ASN A 35 -2.79 -4.12 -12.52
C ASN A 35 -3.42 -3.62 -11.22
N VAL A 36 -3.93 -2.38 -11.24
CA VAL A 36 -4.59 -1.76 -10.09
C VAL A 36 -6.02 -2.29 -10.00
N ILE A 37 -6.33 -2.92 -8.87
CA ILE A 37 -7.68 -3.43 -8.53
C ILE A 37 -8.41 -2.44 -7.62
N SER A 38 -7.67 -1.75 -6.76
CA SER A 38 -8.15 -0.62 -5.96
C SER A 38 -7.10 0.48 -6.01
N GLU A 39 -7.53 1.69 -6.33
CA GLU A 39 -6.66 2.86 -6.40
C GLU A 39 -5.99 3.16 -5.05
N THR A 40 -4.91 3.93 -5.12
CA THR A 40 -4.20 4.36 -3.90
C THR A 40 -5.11 5.25 -3.07
N GLU A 41 -5.27 4.92 -1.79
CA GLU A 41 -6.17 5.62 -0.88
C GLU A 41 -5.66 5.62 0.57
N ALA A 42 -6.12 6.60 1.36
CA ALA A 42 -6.07 6.55 2.81
C ALA A 42 -7.32 5.80 3.31
N LYS A 43 -7.12 4.64 3.93
CA LYS A 43 -8.21 3.77 4.39
C LYS A 43 -8.18 3.60 5.89
N ILE A 44 -9.29 3.94 6.55
CA ILE A 44 -9.54 3.60 7.94
C ILE A 44 -9.81 2.10 8.03
N ILE A 45 -9.12 1.42 8.94
CA ILE A 45 -9.21 -0.02 9.10
C ILE A 45 -10.19 -0.38 10.22
N ASN A 46 -11.13 -1.25 9.87
CA ASN A 46 -12.01 -2.03 10.72
C ASN A 46 -12.21 -3.43 10.09
N ASP A 47 -13.02 -4.27 10.74
CA ASP A 47 -13.35 -5.63 10.32
C ASP A 47 -13.98 -5.73 8.92
N SER A 48 -14.67 -4.68 8.48
CA SER A 48 -15.38 -4.63 7.20
C SER A 48 -14.59 -3.99 6.06
N SER A 49 -13.45 -3.32 6.35
CA SER A 49 -12.72 -2.47 5.40
C SER A 49 -12.34 -3.14 4.08
N PHE A 50 -12.13 -4.47 4.09
CA PHE A 50 -11.74 -5.25 2.92
C PHE A 50 -12.73 -6.39 2.58
N SER A 51 -13.87 -6.50 3.26
CA SER A 51 -14.76 -7.68 3.15
C SER A 51 -15.25 -7.94 1.74
N LYS A 52 -15.57 -6.88 0.96
CA LYS A 52 -16.05 -7.02 -0.43
C LYS A 52 -15.07 -7.85 -1.27
N ILE A 53 -13.78 -7.51 -1.22
CA ILE A 53 -12.75 -8.18 -2.02
C ILE A 53 -12.36 -9.51 -1.36
N LEU A 54 -12.27 -9.54 -0.02
CA LEU A 54 -11.91 -10.74 0.72
C LEU A 54 -12.93 -11.88 0.55
N ASN A 55 -14.20 -11.58 0.28
CA ASN A 55 -15.23 -12.57 -0.02
C ASN A 55 -14.97 -13.31 -1.35
N GLU A 56 -14.25 -12.68 -2.28
CA GLU A 56 -14.02 -13.20 -3.63
C GLU A 56 -12.60 -13.74 -3.80
N LYS A 57 -11.59 -13.10 -3.20
CA LYS A 57 -10.18 -13.39 -3.47
C LYS A 57 -9.29 -13.26 -2.23
N LYS A 58 -8.16 -13.95 -2.24
CA LYS A 58 -7.13 -13.82 -1.20
C LYS A 58 -6.38 -12.51 -1.34
N ILE A 59 -6.12 -11.84 -0.23
CA ILE A 59 -5.33 -10.61 -0.19
C ILE A 59 -4.14 -10.83 0.73
N VAL A 60 -2.95 -10.56 0.23
CA VAL A 60 -1.69 -10.53 0.98
C VAL A 60 -1.44 -9.11 1.43
N PHE A 61 -1.54 -8.88 2.74
CA PHE A 61 -1.28 -7.60 3.38
C PHE A 61 0.16 -7.54 3.88
N PHE A 62 0.88 -6.46 3.56
CA PHE A 62 2.28 -6.30 3.95
C PHE A 62 2.69 -4.82 4.08
N GLY A 63 3.75 -4.58 4.86
CA GLY A 63 4.18 -3.23 5.26
C GLY A 63 3.86 -2.95 6.73
N ASP A 64 4.36 -1.84 7.25
CA ASP A 64 4.19 -1.46 8.67
C ASP A 64 2.72 -1.24 9.05
N GLY A 65 1.92 -0.70 8.13
CA GLY A 65 0.48 -0.55 8.29
C GLY A 65 -0.23 -1.90 8.40
N ALA A 66 0.25 -2.94 7.72
CA ALA A 66 -0.32 -4.28 7.81
C ALA A 66 -0.01 -4.92 9.17
N THR A 67 1.22 -4.79 9.67
CA THR A 67 1.62 -5.25 11.01
C THR A 67 0.72 -4.62 12.08
N LYS A 68 0.52 -3.30 12.01
CA LYS A 68 -0.34 -2.54 12.94
C LYS A 68 -1.80 -2.99 12.89
N CYS A 69 -2.35 -3.21 11.70
CA CYS A 69 -3.76 -3.45 11.48
C CYS A 69 -4.17 -4.94 11.46
N ARG A 70 -3.21 -5.86 11.62
CA ARG A 70 -3.45 -7.32 11.54
C ARG A 70 -4.57 -7.82 12.44
N ALA A 71 -4.70 -7.28 13.65
CA ALA A 71 -5.72 -7.72 14.61
C ALA A 71 -7.16 -7.33 14.21
N GLU A 72 -7.32 -6.25 13.45
CA GLU A 72 -8.64 -5.76 13.02
C GLU A 72 -9.15 -6.46 11.76
N ILE A 73 -8.26 -7.03 10.95
CA ILE A 73 -8.59 -7.67 9.68
C ILE A 73 -8.65 -9.19 9.88
N SER A 74 -9.81 -9.68 10.30
CA SER A 74 -10.06 -11.11 10.50
C SER A 74 -10.89 -11.69 9.37
N HIS A 75 -10.25 -12.43 8.46
CA HIS A 75 -10.94 -13.15 7.39
C HIS A 75 -10.11 -14.34 6.89
N LYS A 76 -10.76 -15.45 6.48
CA LYS A 76 -10.07 -16.66 5.97
C LYS A 76 -9.17 -16.44 4.76
N ASN A 77 -9.47 -15.39 3.99
CA ASN A 77 -8.74 -14.99 2.78
C ASN A 77 -7.72 -13.86 3.04
N ALA A 78 -7.60 -13.39 4.29
CA ALA A 78 -6.59 -12.42 4.68
C ALA A 78 -5.28 -13.13 5.00
N VAL A 79 -4.23 -12.80 4.26
CA VAL A 79 -2.89 -13.37 4.42
C VAL A 79 -1.97 -12.28 4.94
N PHE A 80 -1.32 -12.54 6.07
CA PHE A 80 -0.32 -11.64 6.66
C PHE A 80 1.04 -12.31 6.69
N LEU A 81 2.07 -11.56 6.32
CA LEU A 81 3.45 -12.01 6.43
C LEU A 81 3.92 -11.94 7.87
N ASN A 82 4.83 -12.85 8.25
CA ASN A 82 5.49 -12.81 9.56
C ASN A 82 6.69 -11.84 9.58
N THR A 83 7.12 -11.38 8.41
CA THR A 83 8.20 -10.42 8.24
C THR A 83 7.64 -9.13 7.67
N GLU A 84 8.01 -8.00 8.25
CA GLU A 84 7.65 -6.69 7.73
C GLU A 84 8.41 -6.39 6.44
N ILE A 85 7.70 -5.86 5.44
CA ILE A 85 8.26 -5.55 4.13
C ILE A 85 8.35 -4.04 3.97
N HIS A 86 9.57 -3.51 3.89
CA HIS A 86 9.82 -2.10 3.65
C HIS A 86 10.09 -1.79 2.18
N PRO A 87 9.86 -0.54 1.73
CA PRO A 87 10.27 -0.09 0.41
C PRO A 87 11.75 -0.34 0.15
N SER A 88 12.06 -0.95 -0.99
CA SER A 88 13.43 -1.25 -1.40
C SER A 88 13.87 -0.36 -2.57
N ALA A 89 15.04 0.28 -2.44
CA ALA A 89 15.65 1.06 -3.52
C ALA A 89 15.86 0.23 -4.80
N LYS A 90 16.16 -1.07 -4.70
CA LYS A 90 16.25 -1.99 -5.84
C LYS A 90 14.93 -2.03 -6.63
N THR A 91 13.81 -2.07 -5.91
CA THR A 91 12.48 -2.18 -6.52
C THR A 91 12.01 -0.83 -7.07
N VAL A 92 12.32 0.26 -6.36
CA VAL A 92 12.11 1.63 -6.87
C VAL A 92 12.90 1.84 -8.16
N GLY A 93 14.15 1.40 -8.23
CA GLY A 93 14.98 1.48 -9.44
C GLY A 93 14.36 0.74 -10.64
N LEU A 94 13.73 -0.41 -10.42
CA LEU A 94 13.02 -1.14 -11.48
C LEU A 94 11.84 -0.33 -12.04
N VAL A 95 11.05 0.31 -11.18
CA VAL A 95 9.92 1.15 -11.62
C VAL A 95 10.44 2.41 -12.32
N ALA A 96 11.46 3.06 -11.75
CA ALA A 96 12.08 4.25 -12.32
C ALA A 96 12.68 3.97 -13.72
N THR A 97 13.30 2.81 -13.93
CA THR A 97 13.84 2.40 -15.24
C THR A 97 12.71 2.31 -16.28
N LYS A 98 11.58 1.69 -15.95
CA LYS A 98 10.41 1.62 -16.85
C LYS A 98 9.85 3.00 -17.19
N SER A 99 9.80 3.92 -16.23
CA SER A 99 9.36 5.29 -16.46
C SER A 99 10.34 6.06 -17.35
N TYR A 100 11.65 5.88 -17.10
CA TYR A 100 12.73 6.48 -17.90
C TYR A 100 12.66 6.03 -19.36
N GLU A 101 12.51 4.72 -19.62
CA GLU A 101 12.38 4.15 -20.98
C GLU A 101 11.16 4.70 -21.73
N LYS A 102 10.09 5.05 -21.00
CA LYS A 102 8.88 5.69 -21.55
C LYS A 102 8.97 7.21 -21.63
N SER A 103 10.12 7.80 -21.28
CA SER A 103 10.32 9.25 -21.18
C SER A 103 9.30 9.95 -20.27
N LEU A 104 8.85 9.27 -19.21
CA LEU A 104 7.94 9.83 -18.20
C LEU A 104 8.77 10.56 -17.15
N PHE A 105 8.97 11.85 -17.36
CA PHE A 105 9.72 12.74 -16.48
C PHE A 105 8.82 13.80 -15.86
N GLU A 106 9.10 14.13 -14.61
CA GLU A 106 8.42 15.21 -13.89
C GLU A 106 9.23 16.51 -13.98
N ASN A 107 8.54 17.64 -13.93
CA ASN A 107 9.20 18.94 -13.86
C ASN A 107 9.49 19.29 -12.38
N VAL A 108 10.76 19.53 -12.06
CA VAL A 108 11.24 19.79 -10.69
C VAL A 108 10.54 20.99 -10.02
N VAL A 109 10.09 21.98 -10.80
CA VAL A 109 9.42 23.18 -10.27
C VAL A 109 7.97 22.89 -9.90
N THR A 110 7.29 22.04 -10.66
CA THR A 110 5.85 21.78 -10.49
C THR A 110 5.54 20.45 -9.82
N PHE A 111 6.54 19.59 -9.63
CA PHE A 111 6.36 18.30 -8.98
C PHE A 111 6.09 18.49 -7.49
N GLU A 112 5.00 17.89 -7.01
CA GLU A 112 4.65 17.84 -5.60
C GLU A 112 4.57 16.38 -5.13
N PRO A 113 4.91 16.12 -3.86
CA PRO A 113 4.69 14.80 -3.30
C PRO A 113 3.20 14.46 -3.31
N PHE A 114 2.89 13.20 -3.61
CA PHE A 114 1.52 12.71 -3.60
C PHE A 114 1.02 12.52 -2.16
N TYR A 115 0.54 13.59 -1.54
CA TYR A 115 -0.09 13.54 -0.21
C TYR A 115 -1.57 13.16 -0.33
N LEU A 116 -1.94 12.00 0.23
CA LEU A 116 -3.34 11.52 0.25
C LEU A 116 -4.20 12.22 1.32
N LYS A 117 -3.57 13.05 2.16
CA LYS A 117 -4.23 13.81 3.23
C LYS A 117 -3.60 15.18 3.30
N ASP A 118 -4.42 16.18 3.57
CA ASP A 118 -3.93 17.53 3.84
C ASP A 118 -3.02 17.53 5.07
N PHE A 119 -1.95 18.31 4.99
CA PHE A 119 -1.07 18.53 6.13
C PHE A 119 -1.82 19.33 7.21
N VAL A 120 -2.12 18.68 8.34
CA VAL A 120 -2.68 19.35 9.52
C VAL A 120 -1.52 19.76 10.42
N GLY A 121 -1.18 21.05 10.39
CA GLY A 121 -0.14 21.60 11.26
C GLY A 121 -0.44 21.39 12.75
N THR A 122 0.58 21.11 13.55
CA THR A 122 0.43 21.01 15.00
C THR A 122 0.25 22.41 15.60
N GLN A 123 -0.72 22.58 16.51
CA GLN A 123 -0.77 23.81 17.30
C GLN A 123 0.48 23.88 18.20
N PRO A 124 1.19 25.03 18.24
CA PRO A 124 2.32 25.19 19.13
C PRO A 124 1.87 24.96 20.58
N LYS A 125 2.62 24.16 21.35
CA LYS A 125 2.43 24.11 22.80
C LYS A 125 2.62 25.52 23.34
N LYS A 126 1.63 26.05 24.06
CA LYS A 126 1.82 27.24 24.89
C LYS A 126 2.95 26.92 25.87
N VAL A 127 4.05 27.66 25.73
CA VAL A 127 5.13 27.72 26.72
C VAL A 127 4.63 28.53 27.92
#